data_AF-A0A841JEI0-F1
#
_entry.id   AF-A0A841JEI0-F1
#
_cell.length_a   1.000
_cell.length_b   1.000
_cell.length_c   1.000
_cell.angle_alpha   90.00
_cell.angle_beta   90.00
_cell.angle_gamma   90.00
#
_symmetry.space_group_name_H-M   'P 1'
#
loop_
_entity.id
_entity.type
_entity.pdbx_description
1 polymer ?
#
loop_
_entity_poly.entity_id
_entity_poly.type
_entity_poly.pdbx_seq_one_letter_code
_entity_poly.pdbx_strand_id
1 'polypeptide(L)'
;MESYIQWEDLTIYKPLKKEDLKHSYKRFTDIIFHNLSHFGFKRYGRMLIKQSNELLQVIHLDTRGSWTGMSDRFNVEIAITTIYDEDSFIHNRGLTGAKKIEQIIPGLRNFYRITQEYELLADFLTRKIIEFVLPYFDKYNSAAQILANPKDFDLRQITALHQRNGNLFLFCELHNHCDEYALAILKERVEHHILSGADQTNPIFTELKTLFELVKQKNWLAVTNALNKKQVIVLKKLRLKALPNKASTPD
;
A
#
# COMPACT_ATOMS: atom_id res chain seq x y z
N MET A 1 19.86 -34.23 16.72
CA MET A 1 19.50 -32.91 16.18
C MET A 1 19.04 -33.14 14.75
N GLU A 2 17.73 -33.13 14.52
CA GLU A 2 17.20 -33.15 13.16
C GLU A 2 17.60 -31.83 12.49
N SER A 3 18.31 -31.87 11.36
CA SER A 3 18.58 -30.65 10.59
C SER A 3 17.24 -30.19 9.99
N TYR A 4 16.67 -29.12 10.53
CA TYR A 4 15.51 -28.49 9.93
C TYR A 4 15.90 -27.91 8.56
N ILE A 5 15.38 -28.53 7.50
CA ILE A 5 15.57 -28.07 6.12
C ILE A 5 15.03 -26.64 6.00
N GLN A 6 15.84 -25.70 5.51
CA GLN A 6 15.38 -24.36 5.18
C GLN A 6 14.97 -24.26 3.71
N TRP A 7 14.15 -23.26 3.37
CA TRP A 7 13.78 -23.00 1.98
C TRP A 7 15.00 -22.77 1.08
N GLU A 8 16.00 -22.06 1.60
CA GLU A 8 17.25 -21.76 0.91
C GLU A 8 18.07 -23.02 0.57
N ASP A 9 17.86 -24.12 1.29
CA ASP A 9 18.57 -25.40 1.08
C ASP A 9 17.91 -26.27 0.00
N LEU A 10 16.72 -25.88 -0.50
CA LEU A 10 15.98 -26.65 -1.48
C LEU A 10 16.61 -26.52 -2.88
N THR A 11 17.03 -27.67 -3.42
CA THR A 11 17.56 -27.78 -4.79
C THR A 11 16.49 -28.15 -5.82
N ILE A 12 15.38 -28.75 -5.38
CA ILE A 12 14.28 -29.22 -6.22
C ILE A 12 12.96 -28.80 -5.57
N TYR A 13 12.04 -28.29 -6.39
CA TYR A 13 10.70 -27.88 -5.99
C TYR A 13 9.66 -28.84 -6.56
N LYS A 14 8.74 -29.35 -5.73
CA LYS A 14 7.71 -30.28 -6.20
C LYS A 14 6.42 -29.53 -6.56
N PRO A 15 5.91 -29.67 -7.80
CA PRO A 15 4.67 -29.01 -8.17
C PRO A 15 3.49 -29.50 -7.33
N LEU A 16 2.57 -28.59 -7.04
CA LEU A 16 1.27 -28.91 -6.46
C LEU A 16 0.27 -29.26 -7.55
N LYS A 17 -0.67 -30.16 -7.24
CA LYS A 17 -1.81 -30.42 -8.11
C LYS A 17 -2.77 -29.22 -8.08
N LYS A 18 -3.50 -29.01 -9.18
CA LYS A 18 -4.35 -27.82 -9.36
C LYS A 18 -5.44 -27.73 -8.28
N GLU A 19 -5.99 -28.87 -7.90
CA GLU A 19 -6.99 -29.04 -6.83
C GLU A 19 -6.49 -28.60 -5.46
N ASP A 20 -5.18 -28.75 -5.19
CA ASP A 20 -4.57 -28.44 -3.89
C ASP A 20 -4.13 -26.97 -3.77
N LEU A 21 -4.04 -26.24 -4.90
CA LEU A 21 -3.53 -24.87 -4.93
C LEU A 21 -4.33 -23.95 -4.00
N LYS A 22 -5.66 -24.01 -4.02
CA LYS A 22 -6.53 -23.14 -3.20
C LYS A 22 -6.26 -23.30 -1.71
N HIS A 23 -6.19 -24.54 -1.26
CA HIS A 23 -5.95 -24.87 0.14
C HIS A 23 -4.52 -24.52 0.56
N SER A 24 -3.55 -24.84 -0.28
CA SER A 24 -2.12 -24.58 -0.03
C SER A 24 -1.83 -23.09 0.04
N TYR A 25 -2.35 -22.29 -0.89
CA TYR A 25 -2.24 -20.82 -0.83
C TYR A 25 -2.88 -20.24 0.43
N LYS A 26 -4.06 -20.73 0.82
CA LYS A 26 -4.72 -20.26 2.04
C LYS A 26 -3.80 -20.50 3.24
N ARG A 27 -3.29 -21.72 3.41
CA ARG A 27 -2.34 -22.06 4.49
C ARG A 27 -1.05 -21.25 4.44
N PHE A 28 -0.44 -21.13 3.27
CA PHE A 28 0.73 -20.26 3.03
C PHE A 28 0.48 -18.84 3.54
N THR A 29 -0.64 -18.22 3.14
CA THR A 29 -0.99 -16.87 3.61
C THR A 29 -1.35 -16.81 5.08
N ASP A 30 -1.92 -17.88 5.65
CA ASP A 30 -2.28 -17.96 7.07
C ASP A 30 -1.02 -18.00 7.94
N ILE A 31 0.03 -18.74 7.54
CA ILE A 31 1.32 -18.80 8.24
C ILE A 31 1.96 -17.41 8.26
N ILE A 32 2.09 -16.77 7.10
CA ILE A 32 2.68 -15.43 7.01
C ILE A 32 1.88 -14.44 7.86
N PHE A 33 0.54 -14.48 7.80
CA PHE A 33 -0.30 -13.61 8.62
C PHE A 33 -0.11 -13.86 10.11
N HIS A 34 -0.15 -15.12 10.56
CA HIS A 34 0.03 -15.47 11.96
C HIS A 34 1.36 -14.91 12.49
N ASN A 35 2.43 -15.13 11.74
CA ASN A 35 3.77 -14.65 12.08
C ASN A 35 3.91 -13.13 12.02
N LEU A 36 3.09 -12.41 11.26
CA LEU A 36 3.15 -10.95 11.16
C LEU A 36 2.11 -10.22 12.04
N SER A 37 1.14 -10.93 12.58
CA SER A 37 0.03 -10.37 13.34
C SER A 37 0.48 -9.61 14.59
N HIS A 38 1.52 -10.09 15.27
CA HIS A 38 2.07 -9.46 16.47
C HIS A 38 2.80 -8.13 16.18
N PHE A 39 3.18 -7.88 14.93
CA PHE A 39 3.68 -6.57 14.49
C PHE A 39 2.57 -5.57 14.15
N GLY A 40 1.30 -5.93 14.40
CA GLY A 40 0.14 -5.07 14.18
C GLY A 40 -0.50 -5.18 12.79
N PHE A 41 -0.07 -6.12 11.95
CA PHE A 41 -0.70 -6.37 10.65
C PHE A 41 -2.05 -7.04 10.81
N LYS A 42 -3.02 -6.58 10.04
CA LYS A 42 -4.34 -7.18 9.88
C LYS A 42 -4.50 -7.70 8.46
N ARG A 43 -5.15 -8.85 8.32
CA ARG A 43 -5.45 -9.41 7.01
C ARG A 43 -6.64 -8.71 6.37
N TYR A 44 -6.48 -8.35 5.10
CA TYR A 44 -7.53 -7.82 4.24
C TYR A 44 -7.44 -8.47 2.86
N GLY A 45 -8.21 -9.55 2.65
CA GLY A 45 -8.11 -10.38 1.44
C GLY A 45 -6.72 -10.99 1.28
N ARG A 46 -6.01 -10.56 0.23
CA ARG A 46 -4.64 -10.98 -0.13
C ARG A 46 -3.55 -10.03 0.40
N MET A 47 -3.97 -9.00 1.13
CA MET A 47 -3.11 -7.98 1.70
C MET A 47 -3.01 -8.14 3.22
N LEU A 48 -1.85 -7.76 3.75
CA LEU A 48 -1.60 -7.53 5.16
C LEU A 48 -1.42 -6.03 5.32
N ILE A 49 -2.29 -5.40 6.10
CA ILE A 49 -2.33 -3.94 6.28
C ILE A 49 -2.03 -3.63 7.74
N LYS A 50 -1.09 -2.73 7.96
CA LYS A 50 -0.78 -2.14 9.26
C LYS A 50 -0.96 -0.63 9.14
N GLN A 51 -1.62 -0.03 10.13
CA GLN A 51 -1.64 1.42 10.25
C GLN A 51 -0.36 1.88 10.94
N SER A 52 0.30 2.89 10.37
CA SER A 52 1.52 3.49 10.91
C SER A 52 1.37 5.00 10.85
N ASN A 53 1.09 5.60 12.01
CA ASN A 53 0.65 6.99 12.09
C ASN A 53 -0.46 7.26 11.04
N GLU A 54 -0.40 8.39 10.35
CA GLU A 54 -1.34 8.79 9.31
C GLU A 54 -1.28 7.95 8.02
N LEU A 55 -0.30 7.05 7.88
CA LEU A 55 -0.09 6.20 6.71
C LEU A 55 -0.56 4.75 6.92
N LEU A 56 -0.68 4.02 5.83
CA LEU A 56 -0.95 2.59 5.80
C LEU A 56 0.22 1.86 5.15
N GLN A 57 0.71 0.82 5.81
CA GLN A 57 1.77 -0.06 5.31
C GLN A 57 1.14 -1.37 4.86
N VAL A 58 1.45 -1.78 3.64
CA VAL A 58 0.80 -2.92 2.97
C VAL A 58 1.83 -3.89 2.43
N ILE A 59 1.63 -5.17 2.76
CA ILE A 59 2.29 -6.30 2.12
C ILE A 59 1.21 -7.04 1.32
N HIS A 60 1.39 -7.15 0.02
CA HIS A 60 0.44 -7.79 -0.87
C HIS A 60 1.06 -9.02 -1.52
N LEU A 61 0.44 -10.17 -1.27
CA LEU A 61 0.77 -11.42 -1.91
C LEU A 61 -0.11 -11.53 -3.17
N ASP A 62 0.33 -10.90 -4.26
CA ASP A 62 -0.48 -10.79 -5.47
C ASP A 62 -0.50 -12.09 -6.25
N THR A 63 -1.57 -12.85 -6.05
CA THR A 63 -1.87 -14.09 -6.75
C THR A 63 -2.64 -13.90 -8.07
N ARG A 64 -2.81 -12.66 -8.56
CA ARG A 64 -3.48 -12.41 -9.85
C ARG A 64 -2.63 -12.98 -10.98
N GLY A 65 -3.04 -14.13 -11.52
CA GLY A 65 -2.60 -14.64 -12.81
C GLY A 65 -3.82 -15.10 -13.61
N SER A 66 -3.92 -14.58 -14.84
CA SER A 66 -4.99 -14.71 -15.87
C SER A 66 -6.46 -14.65 -15.40
N TRP A 67 -7.32 -14.11 -16.26
CA TRP A 67 -8.79 -14.01 -16.10
C TRP A 67 -9.54 -15.31 -15.71
N THR A 68 -8.84 -16.45 -15.61
CA THR A 68 -9.37 -17.82 -15.64
C THR A 68 -9.24 -18.61 -14.32
N GLY A 69 -8.65 -18.05 -13.26
CA GLY A 69 -8.64 -18.69 -11.94
C GLY A 69 -7.38 -18.44 -11.10
N MET A 70 -7.21 -19.24 -10.04
CA MET A 70 -6.01 -19.18 -9.21
C MET A 70 -4.76 -19.59 -9.99
N SER A 71 -3.74 -18.74 -9.98
CA SER A 71 -2.41 -19.06 -10.50
C SER A 71 -1.58 -19.77 -9.44
N ASP A 72 -0.76 -20.73 -9.87
CA ASP A 72 0.33 -21.30 -9.07
C ASP A 72 1.40 -20.26 -8.74
N ARG A 73 1.33 -19.06 -9.33
CA ARG A 73 2.32 -17.99 -9.20
C ARG A 73 1.79 -16.81 -8.39
N PHE A 74 2.70 -16.15 -7.68
CA PHE A 74 2.41 -14.90 -7.01
C PHE A 74 3.63 -13.97 -6.97
N ASN A 75 3.35 -12.69 -6.78
CA ASN A 75 4.34 -11.66 -6.53
C ASN A 75 4.20 -11.11 -5.10
N VAL A 76 5.28 -10.55 -4.56
CA VAL A 76 5.24 -9.84 -3.26
C VAL A 76 5.42 -8.35 -3.48
N GLU A 77 4.33 -7.59 -3.32
CA GLU A 77 4.32 -6.14 -3.47
C GLU A 77 4.30 -5.46 -2.10
N ILE A 78 5.15 -4.46 -1.90
CA ILE A 78 5.28 -3.69 -0.66
C ILE A 78 4.89 -2.25 -0.96
N ALA A 79 3.91 -1.72 -0.24
CA ALA A 79 3.41 -0.36 -0.46
C ALA A 79 3.28 0.44 0.84
N ILE A 80 3.50 1.74 0.71
CA ILE A 80 3.10 2.75 1.70
C ILE A 80 2.00 3.56 1.03
N THR A 81 0.80 3.49 1.58
CA THR A 81 -0.42 4.03 0.97
C THR A 81 -1.12 4.98 1.93
N THR A 82 -2.13 5.66 1.40
CA THR A 82 -2.84 6.73 2.09
C THR A 82 -4.34 6.52 2.00
N ILE A 83 -5.10 7.44 2.60
CA ILE A 83 -6.55 7.47 2.50
C ILE A 83 -7.06 7.75 1.06
N TYR A 84 -6.21 8.18 0.14
CA TYR A 84 -6.56 8.35 -1.28
C TYR A 84 -6.46 7.06 -2.09
N ASP A 85 -5.90 5.99 -1.52
CA ASP A 85 -5.73 4.70 -2.19
C ASP A 85 -6.87 3.71 -1.85
N GLU A 86 -8.04 4.22 -1.42
CA GLU A 86 -9.16 3.39 -0.96
C GLU A 86 -9.64 2.38 -2.04
N ASP A 87 -9.54 2.76 -3.31
CA ASP A 87 -9.89 1.94 -4.46
C ASP A 87 -9.09 0.63 -4.54
N SER A 88 -7.81 0.64 -4.15
CA SER A 88 -6.98 -0.56 -4.15
C SER A 88 -7.50 -1.59 -3.14
N PHE A 89 -8.13 -1.13 -2.06
CA PHE A 89 -8.72 -1.99 -1.04
C PHE A 89 -10.17 -2.38 -1.34
N ILE A 90 -10.98 -1.45 -1.85
CA ILE A 90 -12.43 -1.67 -2.04
C ILE A 90 -12.70 -2.35 -3.38
N HIS A 91 -12.00 -1.93 -4.43
CA HIS A 91 -12.22 -2.39 -5.80
C HIS A 91 -11.14 -3.37 -6.28
N ASN A 92 -10.25 -3.82 -5.39
CA ASN A 92 -9.16 -4.78 -5.67
C ASN A 92 -8.32 -4.36 -6.90
N ARG A 93 -8.15 -3.05 -7.09
CA ARG A 93 -7.26 -2.48 -8.09
C ARG A 93 -5.81 -2.76 -7.72
N GLY A 94 -4.87 -2.51 -8.64
CA GLY A 94 -3.44 -2.60 -8.30
C GLY A 94 -3.09 -1.66 -7.14
N LEU A 95 -2.09 -2.01 -6.33
CA LEU A 95 -1.55 -1.07 -5.35
C LEU A 95 -0.75 -0.01 -6.10
N THR A 96 -1.24 1.22 -6.07
CA THR A 96 -0.47 2.41 -6.43
C THR A 96 0.71 2.51 -5.47
N GLY A 97 1.86 2.96 -5.97
CA GLY A 97 3.05 3.17 -5.13
C GLY A 97 3.89 1.91 -4.85
N ALA A 98 3.37 0.72 -5.15
CA ALA A 98 3.99 -0.50 -4.68
C ALA A 98 5.38 -0.76 -5.31
N LYS A 99 6.33 -1.07 -4.43
CA LYS A 99 7.65 -1.63 -4.77
C LYS A 99 7.55 -3.15 -4.79
N LYS A 100 8.26 -3.77 -5.73
CA LYS A 100 8.53 -5.22 -5.68
C LYS A 100 9.45 -5.50 -4.50
N ILE A 101 9.33 -6.66 -3.85
CA ILE A 101 10.20 -6.99 -2.72
C ILE A 101 11.69 -6.99 -3.10
N GLU A 102 12.02 -7.35 -4.35
CA GLU A 102 13.40 -7.32 -4.89
C GLU A 102 14.01 -5.92 -4.96
N GLN A 103 13.19 -4.86 -4.96
CA GLN A 103 13.65 -3.48 -4.91
C GLN A 103 14.02 -3.02 -3.49
N ILE A 104 13.54 -3.74 -2.47
CA ILE A 104 13.87 -3.50 -1.05
C ILE A 104 14.99 -4.45 -0.61
N ILE A 105 14.98 -5.69 -1.14
CA ILE A 105 15.93 -6.75 -0.81
C ILE A 105 16.63 -7.19 -2.10
N PRO A 106 17.74 -6.54 -2.49
CA PRO A 106 18.48 -6.92 -3.70
C PRO A 106 18.89 -8.40 -3.66
N GLY A 107 18.66 -9.11 -4.77
CA GLY A 107 18.95 -10.54 -4.89
C GLY A 107 17.81 -11.48 -4.47
N LEU A 108 16.77 -10.97 -3.80
CA LEU A 108 15.54 -11.73 -3.58
C LEU A 108 14.67 -11.70 -4.84
N ARG A 109 14.12 -12.84 -5.27
CA ARG A 109 13.20 -12.88 -6.41
C ARG A 109 11.85 -12.29 -6.00
N ASN A 110 11.22 -11.49 -6.87
CA ASN A 110 9.86 -11.01 -6.60
C ASN A 110 8.76 -12.04 -6.96
N PHE A 111 9.08 -13.01 -7.79
CA PHE A 111 8.13 -13.95 -8.38
C PHE A 111 8.36 -15.36 -7.85
N TYR A 112 7.31 -15.96 -7.31
CA TYR A 112 7.33 -17.28 -6.70
C TYR A 112 6.24 -18.18 -7.28
N ARG A 113 6.45 -19.50 -7.12
CA ARG A 113 5.41 -20.51 -7.33
C ARG A 113 5.09 -21.17 -6.01
N ILE A 114 3.81 -21.42 -5.75
CA ILE A 114 3.39 -22.27 -4.64
C ILE A 114 3.62 -23.74 -5.02
N THR A 115 4.49 -24.38 -4.25
CA THR A 115 4.92 -25.78 -4.39
C THR A 115 4.53 -26.57 -3.14
N GLN A 116 4.82 -27.87 -3.10
CA GLN A 116 4.50 -28.69 -1.92
C GLN A 116 5.20 -28.17 -0.66
N GLU A 117 6.32 -27.48 -0.82
CA GLU A 117 7.14 -26.88 0.24
C GLU A 117 6.66 -25.47 0.66
N TYR A 118 5.37 -25.14 0.45
CA TYR A 118 4.84 -23.79 0.71
C TYR A 118 5.00 -23.32 2.17
N GLU A 119 5.07 -24.23 3.14
CA GLU A 119 5.31 -23.87 4.55
C GLU A 119 6.72 -23.30 4.74
N LEU A 120 7.73 -23.93 4.12
CA LEU A 120 9.11 -23.43 4.11
C LEU A 120 9.21 -22.08 3.40
N LEU A 121 8.49 -21.91 2.27
CA LEU A 121 8.44 -20.62 1.56
C LEU A 121 7.79 -19.53 2.43
N ALA A 122 6.74 -19.87 3.17
CA ALA A 122 6.07 -18.93 4.08
C ALA A 122 7.03 -18.45 5.17
N ASP A 123 7.72 -19.37 5.84
CA ASP A 123 8.67 -19.04 6.90
C ASP A 123 9.85 -18.22 6.39
N PHE A 124 10.39 -18.59 5.22
CA PHE A 124 11.44 -17.82 4.54
C PHE A 124 10.99 -16.39 4.23
N LEU A 125 9.83 -16.22 3.59
CA LEU A 125 9.31 -14.89 3.26
C LEU A 125 8.99 -14.09 4.52
N THR A 126 8.43 -14.71 5.57
CA THR A 126 8.24 -14.07 6.86
C THR A 126 9.57 -13.57 7.43
N ARG A 127 10.62 -14.39 7.46
CA ARG A 127 11.95 -13.96 7.92
C ARG A 127 12.45 -12.76 7.13
N LYS A 128 12.35 -12.79 5.80
CA LYS A 128 12.80 -11.68 4.94
C LYS A 128 11.97 -10.41 5.09
N ILE A 129 10.66 -10.53 5.32
CA ILE A 129 9.80 -9.40 5.64
C ILE A 129 10.22 -8.76 6.96
N ILE A 130 10.43 -9.57 8.00
CA ILE A 130 10.84 -9.08 9.33
C ILE A 130 12.21 -8.40 9.24
N GLU A 131 13.17 -9.03 8.56
CA GLU A 131 14.56 -8.59 8.48
C GLU A 131 14.74 -7.29 7.68
N PHE A 132 13.96 -7.08 6.61
CA PHE A 132 14.21 -5.97 5.68
C PHE A 132 13.00 -5.08 5.38
N VAL A 133 11.79 -5.65 5.33
CA VAL A 133 10.58 -4.88 5.00
C VAL A 133 10.10 -4.08 6.21
N LEU A 134 10.16 -4.64 7.43
CA LEU A 134 9.80 -3.87 8.63
C LEU A 134 10.73 -2.67 8.84
N PRO A 135 12.06 -2.79 8.75
CA PRO A 135 12.95 -1.62 8.80
C PRO A 135 12.68 -0.59 7.69
N TYR A 136 12.36 -1.03 6.47
CA TYR A 136 11.94 -0.12 5.40
C TYR A 136 10.68 0.66 5.80
N PHE A 137 9.69 -0.02 6.38
CA PHE A 137 8.47 0.61 6.88
C PHE A 137 8.75 1.58 8.03
N ASP A 138 9.64 1.24 8.96
CA ASP A 138 10.00 2.11 10.08
C ASP A 138 10.75 3.37 9.63
N LYS A 139 11.54 3.29 8.55
CA LYS A 139 12.19 4.45 7.92
C LYS A 139 11.17 5.45 7.37
N TYR A 140 10.00 4.99 6.93
CA TYR A 140 8.99 5.78 6.23
C TYR A 140 7.61 5.62 6.88
N ASN A 141 7.55 5.87 8.18
CA ASN A 141 6.39 5.55 9.01
C ASN A 141 5.43 6.75 9.20
N SER A 142 5.78 7.93 8.70
CA SER A 142 5.00 9.17 8.77
C SER A 142 5.17 10.00 7.48
N ALA A 143 4.20 10.87 7.21
CA ALA A 143 4.19 11.81 6.10
C ALA A 143 5.42 12.72 6.11
N ALA A 144 5.82 13.21 7.29
CA ALA A 144 7.03 14.04 7.43
C ALA A 144 8.30 13.29 6.99
N GLN A 145 8.43 12.00 7.33
CA GLN A 145 9.57 11.18 6.90
C GLN A 145 9.58 10.90 5.39
N ILE A 146 8.40 10.75 4.77
CA ILE A 146 8.28 10.63 3.31
C ILE A 146 8.79 11.92 2.64
N LEU A 147 8.30 13.08 3.08
CA LEU A 147 8.70 14.38 2.52
C LEU A 147 10.16 14.73 2.76
N ALA A 148 10.77 14.23 3.84
CA ALA A 148 12.20 14.40 4.09
C ALA A 148 13.09 13.55 3.16
N ASN A 149 12.53 12.55 2.48
CA ASN A 149 13.28 11.60 1.65
C ASN A 149 12.68 11.42 0.24
N PRO A 150 12.41 12.50 -0.52
CA PRO A 150 11.67 12.42 -1.78
C PRO A 150 12.41 11.60 -2.84
N LYS A 151 13.75 11.63 -2.81
CA LYS A 151 14.64 10.88 -3.72
C LYS A 151 14.50 9.35 -3.65
N ASP A 152 13.93 8.82 -2.57
CA ASP A 152 13.76 7.37 -2.39
C ASP A 152 12.47 6.85 -3.08
N PHE A 153 11.67 7.78 -3.62
CA PHE A 153 10.44 7.54 -4.37
C PHE A 153 10.59 7.97 -5.83
N ASP A 154 9.92 7.25 -6.73
CA ASP A 154 9.86 7.65 -8.13
C ASP A 154 8.82 8.77 -8.31
N LEU A 155 9.30 9.99 -8.53
CA LEU A 155 8.48 11.18 -8.73
C LEU A 155 8.37 11.58 -10.20
N ARG A 156 8.89 10.76 -11.12
CA ARG A 156 8.71 11.02 -12.56
C ARG A 156 7.22 10.92 -12.87
N GLN A 157 6.70 11.94 -13.55
CA GLN A 157 5.28 12.04 -13.88
C GLN A 157 4.36 11.98 -12.64
N ILE A 158 4.79 12.54 -11.49
CA ILE A 158 4.05 12.49 -10.21
C ILE A 158 2.57 12.92 -10.31
N THR A 159 2.26 13.78 -11.27
CA THR A 159 0.93 14.33 -11.50
C THR A 159 0.01 13.32 -12.24
N ALA A 160 0.57 12.40 -13.03
CA ALA A 160 -0.18 11.49 -13.87
C ALA A 160 -1.08 10.54 -13.05
N LEU A 161 -2.34 10.42 -13.46
CA LEU A 161 -3.37 9.67 -12.71
C LEU A 161 -3.04 8.21 -12.40
N HIS A 162 -2.30 7.55 -13.28
CA HIS A 162 -1.88 6.16 -13.09
C HIS A 162 -0.55 6.03 -12.35
N GLN A 163 0.09 7.16 -12.02
CA GLN A 163 1.38 7.17 -11.37
C GLN A 163 1.27 7.00 -9.87
N ARG A 164 2.23 6.24 -9.40
CA ARG A 164 2.12 5.40 -8.21
C ARG A 164 2.30 6.19 -6.91
N ASN A 165 3.11 7.26 -6.93
CA ASN A 165 3.44 8.05 -5.73
C ASN A 165 2.65 9.37 -5.61
N GLY A 166 1.87 9.76 -6.63
CA GLY A 166 1.13 11.03 -6.60
C GLY A 166 0.14 11.12 -5.44
N ASN A 167 -0.60 10.04 -5.14
CA ASN A 167 -1.47 9.99 -3.96
C ASN A 167 -0.70 10.13 -2.64
N LEU A 168 0.44 9.45 -2.55
CA LEU A 168 1.28 9.46 -1.37
C LEU A 168 1.80 10.88 -1.08
N PHE A 169 2.42 11.52 -2.07
CA PHE A 169 2.98 12.87 -1.92
C PHE A 169 1.89 13.93 -1.72
N LEU A 170 0.78 13.84 -2.45
CA LEU A 170 -0.37 14.72 -2.23
C LEU A 170 -0.81 14.64 -0.77
N PHE A 171 -1.08 13.44 -0.24
CA PHE A 171 -1.49 13.31 1.15
C PHE A 171 -0.44 13.84 2.13
N CYS A 172 0.83 13.49 1.91
CA CYS A 172 1.89 13.86 2.84
C CYS A 172 2.05 15.37 2.96
N GLU A 173 2.00 16.09 1.84
CA GLU A 173 2.06 17.55 1.83
C GLU A 173 0.84 18.20 2.46
N LEU A 174 -0.36 17.75 2.11
CA LEU A 174 -1.58 18.29 2.70
C LEU A 174 -1.63 18.07 4.21
N HIS A 175 -1.12 16.93 4.69
CA HIS A 175 -1.03 16.64 6.12
C HIS A 175 -0.03 17.54 6.86
N ASN A 176 1.05 17.97 6.19
CA ASN A 176 2.10 18.83 6.75
C ASN A 176 1.96 20.31 6.34
N HIS A 177 0.81 20.69 5.76
CA HIS A 177 0.51 22.08 5.35
C HIS A 177 1.53 22.64 4.33
N CYS A 178 1.96 21.79 3.38
CA CYS A 178 2.86 22.13 2.27
C CYS A 178 2.13 21.99 0.92
N ASP A 179 2.70 22.59 -0.14
CA ASP A 179 2.11 22.63 -1.48
C ASP A 179 3.10 22.51 -2.66
N GLU A 180 4.31 22.01 -2.45
CA GLU A 180 5.34 21.89 -3.50
C GLU A 180 4.88 20.98 -4.67
N TYR A 181 4.25 19.85 -4.37
CA TYR A 181 3.66 18.93 -5.37
C TYR A 181 2.12 18.99 -5.44
N ALA A 182 1.45 19.33 -4.34
CA ALA A 182 0.02 19.16 -4.15
C ALA A 182 -0.81 19.94 -5.18
N LEU A 183 -0.43 21.21 -5.44
CA LEU A 183 -1.13 22.05 -6.41
C LEU A 183 -1.06 21.48 -7.82
N ALA A 184 0.13 21.00 -8.24
CA ALA A 184 0.32 20.42 -9.56
C ALA A 184 -0.47 19.12 -9.73
N ILE A 185 -0.44 18.24 -8.70
CA ILE A 185 -1.18 16.97 -8.71
C ILE A 185 -2.69 17.22 -8.75
N LEU A 186 -3.20 18.13 -7.91
CA LEU A 186 -4.64 18.44 -7.86
C LEU A 186 -5.11 19.09 -9.16
N LYS A 187 -4.33 20.02 -9.72
CA LYS A 187 -4.63 20.68 -10.99
C LYS A 187 -4.79 19.65 -12.12
N GLU A 188 -3.82 18.75 -12.30
CA GLU A 188 -3.91 17.75 -13.38
C GLU A 188 -5.15 16.86 -13.22
N ARG A 189 -5.46 16.42 -12.00
CA ARG A 189 -6.63 15.57 -11.74
C ARG A 189 -7.94 16.29 -12.04
N VAL A 190 -8.05 17.57 -11.68
CA VAL A 190 -9.21 18.41 -12.01
C VAL A 190 -9.33 18.56 -13.52
N GLU A 191 -8.24 18.89 -14.22
CA GLU A 191 -8.21 19.05 -15.68
C GLU A 191 -8.59 17.76 -16.41
N HIS A 192 -8.08 16.61 -15.98
CA HIS A 192 -8.45 15.32 -16.56
C HIS A 192 -9.96 15.04 -16.41
N HIS A 193 -10.54 15.31 -15.25
CA HIS A 193 -11.99 15.14 -15.06
C HIS A 193 -12.79 16.05 -16.00
N ILE A 194 -12.37 17.31 -16.18
CA ILE A 194 -12.99 18.23 -17.15
C ILE A 194 -12.91 17.67 -18.57
N LEU A 195 -11.72 17.22 -19.00
CA LEU A 195 -11.50 16.67 -20.35
C LEU A 195 -12.27 15.36 -20.59
N SER A 196 -12.47 14.56 -19.55
CA SER A 196 -13.28 13.33 -19.61
C SER A 196 -14.79 13.58 -19.66
N GLY A 197 -15.23 14.84 -19.60
CA GLY A 197 -16.65 15.20 -19.57
C GLY A 197 -17.35 14.83 -18.26
N ALA A 198 -16.62 14.79 -17.14
CA ALA A 198 -17.22 14.50 -15.85
C ALA A 198 -18.27 15.56 -15.49
N ASP A 199 -19.48 15.12 -15.14
CA ASP A 199 -20.54 16.00 -14.66
C ASP A 199 -20.12 16.72 -13.38
N GLN A 200 -20.53 17.98 -13.22
CA GLN A 200 -20.34 18.77 -12.01
C GLN A 200 -21.00 18.14 -10.77
N THR A 201 -21.93 17.20 -10.97
CA THR A 201 -22.53 16.39 -9.89
C THR A 201 -21.62 15.27 -9.39
N ASN A 202 -20.49 14.98 -10.06
CA ASN A 202 -19.57 13.94 -9.65
C ASN A 202 -18.90 14.32 -8.30
N PRO A 203 -19.09 13.51 -7.24
CA PRO A 203 -18.59 13.84 -5.91
C PRO A 203 -17.05 13.86 -5.85
N ILE A 204 -16.37 13.02 -6.63
CA ILE A 204 -14.89 12.99 -6.69
C ILE A 204 -14.38 14.28 -7.33
N PHE A 205 -15.00 14.70 -8.44
CA PHE A 205 -14.63 15.95 -9.10
C PHE A 205 -14.85 17.17 -8.18
N THR A 206 -15.99 17.21 -7.50
CA THR A 206 -16.31 18.27 -6.53
C THR A 206 -15.31 18.30 -5.37
N GLU A 207 -14.93 17.13 -4.83
CA GLU A 207 -13.92 17.01 -3.78
C GLU A 207 -12.56 17.57 -4.25
N LEU A 208 -12.08 17.12 -5.42
CA LEU A 208 -10.80 17.54 -5.99
C LEU A 208 -10.74 19.05 -6.26
N LYS A 209 -11.80 19.61 -6.86
CA LYS A 209 -11.89 21.04 -7.15
C LYS A 209 -11.91 21.87 -5.87
N THR A 210 -12.68 21.44 -4.87
CA THR A 210 -12.74 22.12 -3.57
C THR A 210 -11.37 22.10 -2.89
N LEU A 211 -10.73 20.93 -2.85
CA LEU A 211 -9.41 20.78 -2.23
C LEU A 211 -8.36 21.63 -2.95
N PHE A 212 -8.38 21.68 -4.28
CA PHE A 212 -7.49 22.55 -5.07
C PHE A 212 -7.60 24.02 -4.67
N GLU A 213 -8.81 24.56 -4.58
CA GLU A 213 -9.02 25.96 -4.16
C GLU A 213 -8.59 26.21 -2.71
N LEU A 214 -8.86 25.27 -1.79
CA LEU A 214 -8.43 25.41 -0.40
C LEU A 214 -6.90 25.46 -0.25
N VAL A 215 -6.18 24.61 -0.98
CA VAL A 215 -4.71 24.58 -0.99
C VAL A 215 -4.16 25.87 -1.60
N LYS A 216 -4.73 26.33 -2.72
CA LYS A 216 -4.35 27.59 -3.37
C LYS A 216 -4.52 28.80 -2.46
N GLN A 217 -5.53 28.77 -1.58
CA GLN A 217 -5.79 29.80 -0.58
C GLN A 217 -5.01 29.60 0.73
N LYS A 218 -4.20 28.54 0.84
CA LYS A 218 -3.50 28.12 2.07
C LYS A 218 -4.43 27.97 3.28
N ASN A 219 -5.67 27.57 3.04
CA ASN A 219 -6.66 27.32 4.10
C ASN A 219 -6.43 25.95 4.74
N TRP A 220 -5.32 25.81 5.47
CA TRP A 220 -4.86 24.54 6.03
C TRP A 220 -5.83 23.94 7.06
N LEU A 221 -6.59 24.78 7.77
CA LEU A 221 -7.63 24.32 8.68
C LEU A 221 -8.72 23.56 7.92
N ALA A 222 -9.22 24.11 6.81
CA ALA A 222 -10.23 23.46 5.99
C ALA A 222 -9.68 22.21 5.29
N VAL A 223 -8.43 22.24 4.81
CA VAL A 223 -7.73 21.07 4.26
C VAL A 223 -7.66 19.94 5.32
N THR A 224 -7.21 20.26 6.52
CA THR A 224 -7.10 19.31 7.64
C THR A 224 -8.46 18.68 7.98
N ASN A 225 -9.52 19.49 8.03
CA ASN A 225 -10.88 19.01 8.26
C ASN A 225 -11.35 18.04 7.15
N ALA A 226 -11.03 18.35 5.88
CA ALA A 226 -11.35 17.47 4.75
C ALA A 226 -10.59 16.13 4.84
N LEU A 227 -9.30 16.16 5.14
CA LEU A 227 -8.48 14.96 5.34
C LEU A 227 -9.01 14.10 6.49
N ASN A 228 -9.30 14.69 7.65
CA ASN A 228 -9.81 13.99 8.82
C ASN A 228 -11.15 13.29 8.51
N LYS A 229 -12.06 13.99 7.83
CA LYS A 229 -13.35 13.41 7.41
C LYS A 229 -13.15 12.18 6.52
N LYS A 230 -12.26 12.26 5.54
CA LYS A 230 -11.95 11.14 4.63
C LYS A 230 -11.24 10.01 5.35
N GLN A 231 -10.31 10.31 6.25
CA GLN A 231 -9.61 9.31 7.06
C GLN A 231 -10.59 8.49 7.91
N VAL A 232 -11.53 9.13 8.60
CA VAL A 232 -12.57 8.42 9.38
C VAL A 232 -13.37 7.46 8.50
N ILE A 233 -13.76 7.88 7.30
CA ILE A 233 -14.51 7.05 6.34
C ILE A 233 -13.67 5.84 5.92
N VAL A 234 -12.44 6.06 5.47
CA VAL A 234 -11.57 5.00 4.93
C VAL A 234 -11.17 4.00 6.02
N LEU A 235 -10.74 4.48 7.20
CA LEU A 235 -10.35 3.59 8.30
C LEU A 235 -11.55 2.74 8.77
N LYS A 236 -12.77 3.30 8.78
CA LYS A 236 -13.99 2.54 9.06
C LYS A 236 -14.22 1.44 8.03
N LYS A 237 -14.08 1.72 6.72
CA LYS A 237 -14.20 0.72 5.65
C LYS A 237 -13.16 -0.41 5.81
N LEU A 238 -11.94 -0.06 6.20
CA LEU A 238 -10.85 -1.01 6.44
C LEU A 238 -10.91 -1.72 7.81
N ARG A 239 -11.88 -1.39 8.66
CA ARG A 239 -12.00 -1.91 10.04
C ARG A 239 -10.73 -1.66 10.88
N LEU A 240 -10.12 -0.51 10.64
CA LEU A 240 -9.00 0.03 11.41
C LEU A 240 -9.52 1.03 12.46
N LYS A 241 -8.79 1.16 13.57
CA LYS A 241 -9.17 2.14 14.61
C LYS A 241 -8.75 3.53 14.11
N ALA A 242 -9.58 4.54 14.36
CA ALA A 242 -9.13 5.91 14.17
C ALA A 242 -7.95 6.19 15.12
N LEU A 243 -6.94 6.89 14.63
CA LEU A 243 -5.88 7.38 15.51
C LEU A 243 -6.42 8.55 16.35
N PRO A 244 -5.92 8.74 17.58
CA PRO A 244 -6.19 9.95 18.31
C PRO A 244 -5.67 11.14 17.48
N ASN A 245 -6.55 12.11 17.21
CA ASN A 245 -6.16 13.34 16.53
C ASN A 245 -5.05 14.01 17.36
N LYS A 246 -3.86 14.17 16.78
CA LYS A 246 -3.00 15.28 17.22
C LYS A 246 -3.73 16.54 16.76
N ALA A 247 -4.49 17.15 17.66
CA ALA A 247 -4.93 18.51 17.44
C ALA A 247 -3.68 19.32 17.13
N SER A 248 -3.63 19.93 15.96
CA SER A 248 -2.68 20.99 15.67
C SER A 248 -2.90 22.05 16.74
N THR A 249 -2.05 22.05 17.77
CA THR A 249 -1.87 23.25 18.60
C THR A 249 -1.37 24.32 17.64
N PRO A 250 -2.14 25.41 17.45
CA PRO A 250 -1.59 26.57 16.78
C PRO A 250 -0.55 27.16 17.72
N ASP A 251 0.72 27.12 17.31
CA ASP A 251 1.72 28.07 17.79
C ASP A 251 1.65 29.33 16.89
#